data_AF-A0A9Q0HMV7-F1
#
_entry.id   AF-A0A9Q0HMV7-F1
#
_cell.length_a   1.000
_cell.length_b   1.000
_cell.length_c   1.000
_cell.angle_alpha   90.00
_cell.angle_beta   90.00
_cell.angle_gamma   90.00
#
_symmetry.space_group_name_H-M   'P 1'
#
loop_
_entity.id
_entity.type
_entity.pdbx_description
1 polymer ?
#
loop_
_entity_poly.entity_id
_entity_poly.type
_entity_poly.pdbx_seq_one_letter_code
_entity_poly.pdbx_strand_id
1 'polypeptide(L)'
;MASTASELTWIKKILKDLHIPIHTPMKMFCDNNSARHIASNPVFHERTKHIEVDCHYIREKVQAKEIETPYVKSEDQLADIFTKGLIPKTFENIVDKLGLIDIYNPSLRGSVENKNE
;
A
#
# COMPACT_ATOMS: atom_id res chain seq x y z
N MET A 1 3.30 7.01 -4.82
CA MET A 1 2.67 5.96 -5.66
C MET A 1 3.61 5.45 -6.75
N ALA A 2 4.27 6.31 -7.55
CA ALA A 2 5.09 5.82 -8.67
C ALA A 2 6.32 5.04 -8.20
N SER A 3 7.02 5.50 -7.16
CA SER A 3 8.12 4.73 -6.55
C SER A 3 7.62 3.41 -5.94
N THR A 4 6.50 3.42 -5.21
CA THR A 4 5.89 2.17 -4.69
C THR A 4 5.54 1.20 -5.82
N ALA A 5 5.02 1.69 -6.94
CA ALA A 5 4.71 0.86 -8.11
C ALA A 5 5.98 0.32 -8.79
N SER A 6 7.07 1.08 -8.82
CA SER A 6 8.35 0.61 -9.38
C SER A 6 8.99 -0.46 -8.50
N GLU A 7 8.96 -0.28 -7.17
CA GLU A 7 9.37 -1.28 -6.20
C GLU A 7 8.54 -2.57 -6.31
N LEU A 8 7.21 -2.47 -6.39
CA LEU A 8 6.33 -3.63 -6.61
C LEU A 8 6.68 -4.35 -7.91
N THR A 9 6.89 -3.60 -9.00
CA THR A 9 7.29 -4.18 -10.29
C THR A 9 8.64 -4.90 -10.18
N TRP A 10 9.58 -4.34 -9.43
CA TRP A 10 10.89 -4.94 -9.18
C TRP A 10 10.78 -6.22 -8.35
N ILE A 11 10.00 -6.21 -7.26
CA ILE A 11 9.73 -7.40 -6.43
C ILE A 11 9.11 -8.50 -7.28
N LYS A 12 8.12 -8.19 -8.12
CA LYS A 12 7.49 -9.16 -9.02
C LYS A 12 8.49 -9.79 -10.00
N LYS A 13 9.46 -9.01 -10.49
CA LYS A 13 10.55 -9.53 -11.35
C LYS A 13 11.46 -10.49 -10.57
N ILE A 14 11.88 -10.12 -9.37
CA ILE A 14 12.71 -11.00 -8.52
C ILE A 14 11.98 -12.31 -8.22
N LEU A 15 10.71 -12.25 -7.83
CA LEU A 15 9.93 -13.44 -7.55
C LEU A 15 9.79 -14.34 -8.78
N LYS A 16 9.65 -13.75 -9.97
CA LYS A 16 9.67 -14.49 -11.23
C LYS A 16 11.01 -15.19 -11.46
N ASP A 17 12.14 -14.52 -11.22
CA ASP A 17 13.49 -15.09 -11.37
C ASP A 17 13.75 -16.21 -10.34
N LEU A 18 13.13 -16.11 -9.16
CA LEU A 18 13.11 -17.16 -8.13
C LEU A 18 12.11 -18.30 -8.42
N HIS A 19 11.48 -18.32 -9.60
CA HIS A 19 10.47 -19.31 -10.00
C HIS A 19 9.19 -19.29 -9.14
N ILE A 20 8.83 -18.14 -8.58
CA ILE A 20 7.58 -17.88 -7.83
C ILE A 20 6.73 -16.86 -8.61
N PRO A 21 6.03 -17.28 -9.69
CA PRO A 21 5.27 -16.35 -10.51
C PRO A 21 4.03 -15.84 -9.78
N ILE A 22 3.88 -14.51 -9.69
CA ILE A 22 2.63 -13.87 -9.25
C ILE A 22 1.72 -13.62 -10.46
N HIS A 23 0.61 -14.34 -10.52
CA HIS A 23 -0.39 -14.22 -11.59
C HIS A 23 -1.47 -13.17 -11.33
N THR A 24 -1.69 -12.80 -10.07
CA THR A 24 -2.68 -11.79 -9.69
C THR A 24 -2.09 -10.38 -9.75
N PRO A 25 -2.92 -9.35 -9.97
CA PRO A 25 -2.49 -7.96 -9.76
C PRO A 25 -2.00 -7.76 -8.32
N MET A 26 -0.95 -6.97 -8.13
CA MET A 26 -0.47 -6.60 -6.79
C MET A 26 -1.30 -5.47 -6.21
N LYS A 27 -1.78 -5.62 -4.98
CA LYS A 27 -2.58 -4.61 -4.29
C LYS A 27 -1.70 -3.50 -3.71
N MET A 28 -1.87 -2.29 -4.22
CA MET A 28 -1.30 -1.07 -3.66
C MET A 28 -2.43 -0.23 -3.04
N PHE A 29 -2.66 -0.39 -1.75
CA PHE A 29 -3.72 0.33 -1.02
C PHE A 29 -3.45 1.83 -0.96
N CYS A 30 -4.49 2.62 -1.26
CA CYS A 30 -4.40 4.08 -1.25
C CYS A 30 -5.67 4.72 -0.67
N ASP A 31 -5.48 5.65 0.25
CA ASP A 31 -6.56 6.42 0.89
C ASP A 31 -6.89 7.72 0.16
N ASN A 32 -6.00 8.18 -0.73
CA ASN A 32 -6.21 9.36 -1.54
C ASN A 32 -7.00 9.02 -2.82
N ASN A 33 -8.26 9.45 -2.87
CA ASN A 33 -9.12 9.25 -4.03
C ASN A 33 -8.60 9.97 -5.29
N SER A 34 -8.03 11.18 -5.17
CA SER A 34 -7.46 11.91 -6.31
C SER A 34 -6.33 11.12 -6.95
N ALA A 35 -5.43 10.57 -6.13
CA ALA A 35 -4.35 9.69 -6.56
C ALA A 35 -4.88 8.45 -7.32
N ARG A 36 -5.90 7.78 -6.78
CA ARG A 36 -6.56 6.65 -7.45
C ARG A 36 -7.21 7.04 -8.78
N HIS A 37 -7.89 8.19 -8.83
CA HIS A 37 -8.50 8.68 -10.06
C HIS A 37 -7.45 8.96 -11.14
N ILE A 38 -6.35 9.61 -10.79
CA ILE A 38 -5.24 9.88 -11.71
C ILE A 38 -4.64 8.58 -12.26
N ALA A 39 -4.50 7.55 -11.41
CA ALA A 39 -4.02 6.22 -11.80
C ALA A 39 -5.00 5.47 -12.73
N SER A 40 -6.31 5.67 -12.56
CA SER A 40 -7.34 4.96 -13.34
C SER A 40 -7.78 5.67 -14.63
N ASN A 41 -7.73 7.01 -14.68
CA ASN A 41 -8.42 7.79 -15.70
C ASN A 41 -7.42 8.51 -16.63
N PRO A 42 -7.44 8.24 -17.96
CA PRO A 42 -6.55 8.88 -18.92
C PRO A 42 -6.87 10.36 -19.19
N VAL A 43 -8.06 10.85 -18.81
CA VAL A 43 -8.53 12.21 -19.12
C VAL A 43 -8.01 13.27 -18.14
N PHE A 44 -7.50 12.87 -16.96
CA PHE A 44 -6.87 13.81 -16.04
C PHE A 44 -5.45 14.16 -16.52
N HIS A 45 -5.32 15.35 -17.11
CA HIS A 45 -4.06 15.97 -17.52
C HIS A 45 -3.67 16.99 -16.43
N GLU A 46 -2.83 16.58 -15.47
CA GLU A 46 -2.24 17.54 -14.53
C GLU A 46 -1.17 18.36 -15.25
N ARG A 47 -1.30 19.69 -15.21
CA ARG A 47 -0.46 20.67 -15.93
C ARG A 47 0.99 20.78 -15.44
N THR A 48 1.57 19.72 -14.88
CA THR A 48 2.90 19.73 -14.24
C THR A 48 3.76 18.62 -14.82
N LYS A 49 4.74 18.98 -15.66
CA LYS A 49 5.57 18.07 -16.46
C LYS A 49 6.27 16.93 -15.69
N HIS A 50 6.57 17.13 -14.40
CA HIS A 50 7.19 16.10 -13.54
C HIS A 50 6.18 15.09 -12.99
N ILE A 51 4.92 15.49 -12.85
CA ILE A 51 3.84 14.62 -12.37
C ILE A 51 3.37 13.69 -13.50
N GLU A 52 3.41 14.16 -14.75
CA GLU A 52 2.98 13.38 -15.91
C GLU A 52 3.68 12.02 -16.03
N VAL A 53 5.00 11.95 -15.91
CA VAL A 53 5.75 10.69 -16.09
C VAL A 53 5.36 9.65 -15.03
N ASP A 54 5.31 10.06 -13.77
CA ASP A 54 4.92 9.21 -12.64
C ASP A 54 3.47 8.73 -12.76
N CYS A 55 2.57 9.62 -13.19
CA CYS A 55 1.17 9.29 -13.42
C CYS A 55 0.99 8.34 -14.60
N HIS A 56 1.70 8.56 -15.70
CA HIS A 56 1.69 7.67 -16.87
C HIS A 56 2.18 6.28 -16.50
N TYR A 57 3.28 6.19 -15.74
CA TYR A 57 3.83 4.92 -15.29
C TYR A 57 2.82 4.11 -14.47
N ILE A 58 2.24 4.71 -13.42
CA ILE A 58 1.26 4.01 -12.58
C ILE A 58 0.04 3.60 -13.41
N ARG A 59 -0.44 4.50 -14.28
CA ARG A 59 -1.60 4.24 -15.14
C ARG A 59 -1.37 3.06 -16.07
N GLU A 60 -0.19 2.99 -16.70
CA GLU A 60 0.20 1.86 -17.54
C GLU A 60 0.17 0.55 -16.74
N LYS A 61 0.71 0.55 -15.51
CA LYS A 61 0.71 -0.63 -14.63
C LYS A 61 -0.67 -1.07 -14.17
N VAL A 62 -1.56 -0.12 -13.92
CA VAL A 62 -2.96 -0.39 -13.58
C VAL A 62 -3.72 -0.94 -14.79
N GLN A 63 -3.56 -0.34 -15.97
CA GLN A 63 -4.20 -0.80 -17.20
C GLN A 63 -3.72 -2.18 -17.64
N ALA A 64 -2.43 -2.48 -17.45
CA ALA A 64 -1.84 -3.80 -17.69
C ALA A 64 -2.29 -4.87 -16.67
N LYS A 65 -3.09 -4.50 -15.66
CA LYS A 65 -3.49 -5.36 -14.53
C LYS A 65 -2.28 -5.95 -13.79
N GLU A 66 -1.14 -5.25 -13.80
CA GLU A 66 0.02 -5.62 -12.98
C GLU A 66 -0.16 -5.16 -11.54
N ILE A 67 -0.82 -4.02 -11.34
CA ILE A 67 -1.09 -3.40 -10.05
C ILE A 67 -2.57 -3.03 -9.98
N GLU A 68 -3.19 -3.21 -8.82
CA GLU A 68 -4.51 -2.68 -8.50
C GLU A 68 -4.42 -1.70 -7.32
N THR A 69 -5.23 -0.63 -7.35
CA THR A 69 -5.22 0.44 -6.34
C THR A 69 -6.52 0.50 -5.53
N PRO A 70 -6.76 -0.51 -4.66
CA PRO A 70 -7.93 -0.52 -3.80
C PRO A 70 -7.93 0.64 -2.82
N TYR A 71 -9.13 1.12 -2.49
CA TYR A 71 -9.33 2.10 -1.43
C TYR A 71 -8.99 1.50 -0.08
N VAL A 72 -8.35 2.28 0.78
CA VAL A 72 -8.29 2.03 2.22
C VAL A 72 -8.69 3.32 2.93
N LYS A 73 -9.40 3.23 4.06
CA LYS A 73 -9.68 4.44 4.84
C LYS A 73 -8.37 4.98 5.41
N SER A 74 -8.24 6.29 5.60
CA SER A 74 -7.01 6.87 6.18
C SER A 74 -6.71 6.33 7.58
N GLU A 75 -7.74 6.02 8.39
CA GLU A 75 -7.58 5.38 9.70
C GLU A 75 -7.01 3.95 9.65
N ASP A 76 -7.09 3.31 8.48
CA ASP A 76 -6.63 1.95 8.22
C ASP A 76 -5.35 1.92 7.35
N GLN A 77 -4.83 3.09 6.94
CA GLN A 77 -3.66 3.18 6.08
C GLN A 77 -2.39 2.97 6.92
N LEU A 78 -1.89 1.74 6.97
CA LEU A 78 -0.72 1.38 7.78
C LEU A 78 0.54 2.19 7.41
N ALA A 79 0.68 2.64 6.16
CA ALA A 79 1.80 3.45 5.71
C ALA A 79 1.88 4.83 6.41
N ASP A 80 0.79 5.31 7.00
CA ASP A 80 0.75 6.61 7.65
C ASP A 80 1.64 6.68 8.89
N ILE A 81 1.90 5.54 9.56
CA ILE A 81 2.83 5.49 10.71
C ILE A 81 4.26 5.88 10.34
N PHE A 82 4.65 5.66 9.09
CA PHE A 82 6.00 5.93 8.59
C PHE A 82 6.13 7.32 7.92
N THR A 83 5.01 7.99 7.66
CA THR A 83 4.98 9.21 6.83
C THR A 83 4.34 10.41 7.52
N LYS A 84 3.59 10.21 8.61
CA LYS A 84 2.83 11.25 9.31
C LYS A 84 3.01 11.14 10.83
N GLY A 85 2.89 12.28 11.51
CA GLY A 85 2.67 12.31 12.96
C GLY A 85 1.21 12.00 13.26
N LEU A 86 0.92 10.80 13.75
CA LEU A 86 -0.44 10.34 14.06
C LEU A 86 -0.86 10.72 15.48
N ILE A 87 -2.17 10.92 15.68
CA ILE A 87 -2.77 11.09 17.01
C ILE A 87 -2.63 9.75 17.76
N PRO A 88 -2.37 9.75 19.09
CA PRO A 88 -2.07 8.52 19.85
C PRO A 88 -3.04 7.36 19.60
N LYS A 89 -4.35 7.63 19.59
CA LYS A 89 -5.37 6.61 19.32
C LYS A 89 -5.22 5.93 17.95
N THR A 90 -4.94 6.71 16.89
CA THR A 90 -4.73 6.15 15.54
C THR A 90 -3.41 5.41 15.45
N PHE A 91 -2.38 5.93 16.12
CA PHE A 91 -1.08 5.28 16.20
C PHE A 91 -1.18 3.91 16.87
N GLU A 92 -1.79 3.81 18.05
CA GLU A 92 -2.00 2.54 18.78
C GLU A 92 -2.75 1.51 17.91
N ASN A 93 -3.85 1.93 17.28
CA ASN A 93 -4.61 1.05 16.38
C ASN A 93 -3.78 0.52 15.19
N ILE A 94 -2.90 1.35 14.62
CA ILE A 94 -2.04 0.95 13.50
C ILE A 94 -0.88 0.07 13.98
N VAL A 95 -0.31 0.35 15.15
CA VAL A 95 0.72 -0.46 15.82
C VAL A 95 0.21 -1.87 16.06
N ASP A 96 -1.00 -2.00 16.61
CA ASP A 96 -1.65 -3.28 16.87
C ASP A 96 -1.86 -4.07 15.57
N LYS A 97 -2.32 -3.40 14.50
CA LYS A 97 -2.50 -4.02 13.18
C LYS A 97 -1.17 -4.42 12.52
N LEU A 98 -0.09 -3.72 12.80
CA LEU A 98 1.25 -4.04 12.28
C LEU A 98 1.85 -5.26 13.00
N GLY A 99 1.29 -5.68 14.14
CA GLY A 99 1.79 -6.78 14.94
C GLY A 99 3.10 -6.44 15.67
N LEU A 100 3.29 -5.17 16.02
CA LEU A 100 4.45 -4.73 16.80
C LEU A 100 4.41 -5.37 18.20
N ILE A 101 5.54 -5.96 18.60
CA ILE A 101 5.69 -6.61 19.90
C ILE A 101 6.54 -5.71 20.78
N ASP A 102 6.06 -5.45 22.00
CA ASP A 102 6.88 -4.78 23.02
C ASP A 102 7.95 -5.76 23.54
N ILE A 103 9.21 -5.50 23.16
CA ILE A 103 10.36 -6.31 23.56
C ILE A 103 10.70 -6.14 25.06
N TYR A 104 10.22 -5.08 25.71
CA TYR A 104 10.40 -4.84 27.14
C TYR A 104 9.26 -5.44 27.97
N ASN A 105 8.16 -5.82 27.32
CA ASN A 105 7.03 -6.49 27.95
C ASN A 105 6.53 -7.67 27.08
N PRO A 106 7.34 -8.74 26.94
CA PRO A 106 7.01 -9.85 26.06
C PRO A 106 5.75 -10.57 26.55
N SER A 107 4.66 -10.46 25.78
CA SER A 107 3.49 -11.31 25.99
C SER A 107 3.85 -12.76 25.66
N LEU A 108 4.00 -13.60 26.68
CA LEU A 108 4.11 -15.07 26.53
C LEU A 108 2.80 -15.70 26.03
N ARG A 109 1.71 -14.93 25.99
CA ARG A 109 0.46 -15.30 25.35
C ARG A 109 0.61 -14.94 23.87
N GLY A 110 0.95 -15.92 23.04
CA GLY A 110 0.83 -15.78 21.59
C GLY A 110 -0.59 -15.32 21.22
N SER A 111 -0.77 -14.79 20.01
CA SER A 111 -2.04 -14.25 19.49
C SER A 111 -3.20 -15.25 19.65
N VAL A 112 -3.85 -15.25 20.81
CA VAL A 112 -5.12 -15.92 21.02
C VAL A 112 -6.14 -14.98 20.41
N GLU A 113 -6.59 -15.29 19.20
CA GLU A 113 -7.86 -14.79 18.69
C GLU A 113 -8.92 -15.13 19.76
N ASN A 114 -9.35 -14.13 20.51
CA ASN A 114 -10.57 -14.25 21.30
C ASN A 114 -11.74 -14.33 20.29
N LYS A 115 -11.98 -15.53 19.77
CA LYS A 115 -13.29 -15.93 19.24
C LYS A 115 -14.17 -16.21 20.44
N ASN A 116 -14.74 -15.17 21.03
CA ASN A 116 -15.85 -15.32 21.98
C ASN A 116 -16.97 -14.33 21.60
N GLU A 117 -18.08 -14.96 21.19
CA GLU A 117 -19.47 -14.48 21.02
C GLU A 117 -19.82 -13.57 19.83
#